data_AF-A0A8S7F8S0-F1
#
_entry.id   AF-A0A8S7F8S0-F1
#
_cell.length_a   1.000
_cell.length_b   1.000
_cell.length_c   1.000
_cell.angle_alpha   90.00
_cell.angle_beta   90.00
_cell.angle_gamma   90.00
#
_symmetry.space_group_name_H-M   'P 1'
#
loop_
_entity.id
_entity.type
_entity.pdbx_description
1 polymer ?
#
loop_
_entity_poly.entity_id
_entity_poly.type
_entity_poly.pdbx_seq_one_letter_code
_entity_poly.pdbx_strand_id
1 'polypeptide(L)'
;TTQSVRKLRDLCIIWTGFETLLRSAELRRIRMQDLVLNEQTGSFTLTVYRTKSTVSTLLTYHLTPHLTATLIRLMDMVKRDQQSHPKDYLFQAVNYQDSGYMPPGWGLRSKGNEINTLLKNHNMPYRPTRPPIGKNGKPIIVDDEGMLSKNTLLRAFEAFWDELHPQEAGTRCWTGHSVRVGGAIELANAGYTHLQIMEMGNWSNPEMVSRYIRNIDAGKKAMTKFMREALDE
;
A
#
# COMPACT_ATOMS: atom_id res chain seq x y z
N THR A 1 23.78 -0.74 -1.33
CA THR A 1 22.48 -0.65 -2.04
C THR A 1 22.13 -2.02 -2.62
N THR A 2 20.96 -2.58 -2.29
CA THR A 2 20.57 -3.95 -2.74
C THR A 2 20.39 -4.04 -4.25
N GLN A 3 20.91 -5.07 -4.91
CA GLN A 3 20.67 -5.33 -6.34
C GLN A 3 19.40 -6.13 -6.60
N SER A 4 18.71 -6.57 -5.53
CA SER A 4 17.47 -7.33 -5.63
C SER A 4 16.29 -6.42 -5.99
N VAL A 5 15.66 -6.65 -7.14
CA VAL A 5 14.43 -5.96 -7.55
C VAL A 5 13.30 -6.26 -6.55
N ARG A 6 13.21 -7.50 -6.08
CA ARG A 6 12.22 -7.95 -5.09
C ARG A 6 12.33 -7.16 -3.79
N LYS A 7 13.53 -7.11 -3.18
CA LYS A 7 13.75 -6.35 -1.93
C LYS A 7 13.48 -4.86 -2.13
N LEU A 8 13.93 -4.28 -3.26
CA LEU A 8 13.71 -2.86 -3.54
C LEU A 8 12.22 -2.54 -3.73
N ARG A 9 11.48 -3.36 -4.50
CA ARG A 9 10.03 -3.24 -4.66
C ARG A 9 9.31 -3.33 -3.31
N ASP A 10 9.69 -4.30 -2.48
CA ASP A 10 9.08 -4.53 -1.17
C ASP A 10 9.34 -3.36 -0.21
N LEU A 11 10.53 -2.77 -0.25
CA LEU A 11 10.82 -1.52 0.46
C LEU A 11 9.96 -0.37 -0.07
N CYS A 12 9.89 -0.17 -1.39
CA CYS A 12 9.12 0.92 -1.99
C CYS A 12 7.63 0.82 -1.65
N ILE A 13 7.00 -0.35 -1.72
CA ILE A 13 5.57 -0.49 -1.40
C ILE A 13 5.29 -0.19 0.08
N ILE A 14 6.18 -0.60 0.99
CA ILE A 14 6.07 -0.30 2.43
C ILE A 14 6.21 1.21 2.65
N TRP A 15 7.25 1.83 2.07
CA TRP A 15 7.53 3.25 2.24
C TRP A 15 6.43 4.11 1.62
N THR A 16 6.01 3.84 0.38
CA THR A 16 4.86 4.53 -0.23
C THR A 16 3.62 4.39 0.64
N GLY A 17 3.36 3.21 1.19
CA GLY A 17 2.26 3.04 2.14
C GLY A 17 2.40 3.91 3.38
N PHE A 18 3.61 4.03 3.94
CA PHE A 18 3.86 4.74 5.19
C PHE A 18 3.72 6.24 5.00
N GLU A 19 4.16 6.75 3.86
CA GLU A 19 4.12 8.17 3.55
C GLU A 19 2.72 8.64 3.11
N THR A 20 1.95 7.77 2.44
CA THR A 20 0.62 8.11 1.90
C THR A 20 -0.53 7.63 2.78
N LEU A 21 -0.24 6.81 3.79
CA LEU A 21 -1.22 6.08 4.60
C LEU A 21 -2.22 5.29 3.73
N LEU A 22 -1.94 4.92 2.48
CA LEU A 22 -2.88 4.20 1.61
C LEU A 22 -3.13 2.76 2.08
N ARG A 23 -4.31 2.22 1.78
CA ARG A 23 -4.64 0.80 2.07
C ARG A 23 -3.83 -0.10 1.14
N SER A 24 -3.56 -1.33 1.57
CA SER A 24 -2.94 -2.35 0.71
C SER A 24 -3.63 -2.49 -0.66
N ALA A 25 -4.96 -2.44 -0.71
CA ALA A 25 -5.71 -2.52 -1.96
C ALA A 25 -5.56 -1.29 -2.87
N GLU A 26 -5.28 -0.11 -2.31
CA GLU A 26 -5.02 1.14 -3.04
C GLU A 26 -3.57 1.15 -3.53
N LEU A 27 -2.60 0.81 -2.67
CA LEU A 27 -1.18 0.70 -3.01
C LEU A 27 -0.92 -0.24 -4.20
N ARG A 28 -1.55 -1.41 -4.17
CA ARG A 28 -1.42 -2.43 -5.23
C ARG A 28 -2.06 -2.00 -6.56
N ARG A 29 -2.92 -0.96 -6.56
CA ARG A 29 -3.60 -0.44 -7.75
C ARG A 29 -2.89 0.73 -8.39
N ILE A 30 -1.90 1.32 -7.73
CA ILE A 30 -1.12 2.43 -8.27
C ILE A 30 -0.50 2.00 -9.60
N ARG A 31 -0.71 2.80 -10.63
CA ARG A 31 -0.13 2.65 -11.96
C ARG A 31 0.99 3.65 -12.19
N MET A 32 1.82 3.40 -13.20
CA MET A 32 2.89 4.33 -13.55
C MET A 32 2.35 5.73 -13.87
N GLN A 33 1.25 5.81 -14.64
CA GLN A 33 0.59 7.08 -14.98
C GLN A 33 0.06 7.89 -13.78
N ASP A 34 -0.10 7.25 -12.61
CA ASP A 34 -0.59 7.93 -11.40
C ASP A 34 0.51 8.79 -10.75
N LEU A 35 1.77 8.62 -11.18
CA LEU A 35 2.91 9.41 -10.75
C LEU A 35 3.24 10.49 -11.79
N VAL A 36 3.41 11.72 -11.33
CA VAL A 36 3.87 12.84 -12.16
C VAL A 36 5.13 13.42 -11.52
N LEU A 37 6.26 13.41 -12.24
CA LEU A 37 7.49 14.02 -11.76
C LEU A 37 7.36 15.53 -11.85
N ASN A 38 7.54 16.23 -10.73
CA ASN A 38 7.67 17.67 -10.73
C ASN A 38 9.15 18.02 -10.95
N GLU A 39 9.47 18.54 -12.12
CA GLU A 39 10.86 18.89 -12.52
C GLU A 39 11.51 19.94 -11.62
N GLN A 40 10.73 20.82 -10.97
CA GLN A 40 11.26 21.88 -10.10
C GLN A 40 11.69 21.33 -8.74
N THR A 41 10.94 20.34 -8.21
CA THR A 41 11.18 19.77 -6.88
C THR A 41 11.92 18.43 -6.93
N GLY A 42 12.05 17.84 -8.12
CA GLY A 42 12.57 16.48 -8.31
C GLY A 42 11.74 15.39 -7.63
N SER A 43 10.50 15.71 -7.25
CA SER A 43 9.65 14.85 -6.42
C SER A 43 8.41 14.41 -7.18
N PHE A 44 7.95 13.18 -6.93
CA PHE A 44 6.73 12.68 -7.54
C PHE A 44 5.48 13.23 -6.84
N THR A 45 4.48 13.57 -7.64
CA THR A 45 3.11 13.74 -7.18
C THR A 45 2.32 12.49 -7.54
N LEU A 46 1.78 11.81 -6.54
CA LEU A 46 0.99 10.60 -6.68
C LEU A 46 -0.50 10.93 -6.58
N THR A 47 -1.27 10.55 -7.59
CA THR A 47 -2.72 10.76 -7.63
C THR A 47 -3.46 9.42 -7.65
N VAL A 48 -4.25 9.13 -6.63
CA VAL A 48 -4.96 7.83 -6.48
C VAL A 48 -6.45 8.00 -6.29
N TYR A 49 -7.21 7.04 -6.83
CA TYR A 49 -8.66 6.97 -6.66
C TYR A 49 -9.05 6.09 -5.47
N ARG A 50 -9.85 6.64 -4.56
CA ARG A 50 -10.45 5.85 -3.48
C ARG A 50 -11.76 5.21 -3.94
N THR A 51 -11.88 3.90 -3.76
CA THR A 51 -13.07 3.10 -4.16
C THR A 51 -13.91 2.55 -3.00
N LYS A 52 -13.53 2.83 -1.74
CA LYS A 52 -14.20 2.24 -0.56
C LYS A 52 -15.62 2.83 -0.26
N SER A 53 -16.03 3.89 -0.92
CA SER A 53 -17.33 4.56 -0.68
C SER A 53 -18.04 4.87 -1.99
N THR A 54 -19.37 5.02 -1.95
CA THR A 54 -20.22 5.45 -3.07
C THR A 54 -19.72 6.76 -3.71
N VAL A 55 -18.99 7.57 -2.95
CA VAL A 55 -18.27 8.74 -3.43
C VAL A 55 -16.82 8.35 -3.72
N SER A 56 -16.42 8.46 -4.99
CA SER A 56 -15.04 8.39 -5.44
C SER A 56 -14.33 9.69 -5.13
N THR A 57 -13.26 9.63 -4.32
CA THR A 57 -12.42 10.81 -4.02
C THR A 57 -11.07 10.62 -4.67
N LEU A 58 -10.62 11.66 -5.39
CA LEU A 58 -9.27 11.77 -5.90
C LEU A 58 -8.37 12.27 -4.76
N LEU A 59 -7.28 11.56 -4.48
CA LEU A 59 -6.32 11.93 -3.45
C LEU A 59 -4.98 12.19 -4.10
N THR A 60 -4.35 13.30 -3.73
CA THR A 60 -3.06 13.72 -4.27
C THR A 60 -2.06 13.81 -3.14
N TYR A 61 -0.90 13.18 -3.32
CA TYR A 61 0.18 13.14 -2.36
C TYR A 61 1.47 13.63 -3.01
N HIS A 62 2.19 14.53 -2.34
CA HIS A 62 3.54 14.92 -2.74
C HIS A 62 4.53 14.01 -2.02
N LEU A 63 5.26 13.20 -2.78
CA LEU A 63 6.20 12.25 -2.24
C LEU A 63 7.53 12.93 -1.89
N THR A 64 8.21 12.42 -0.88
CA THR A 64 9.53 12.91 -0.46
C THR A 64 10.57 12.67 -1.56
N PRO A 65 11.61 13.51 -1.64
CA PRO A 65 12.69 13.32 -2.61
C PRO A 65 13.38 11.95 -2.47
N HIS A 66 13.51 11.44 -1.25
CA HIS A 66 14.14 10.15 -1.00
C HIS A 66 13.30 8.97 -1.49
N LEU A 67 11.99 8.99 -1.24
CA LEU A 67 11.09 7.99 -1.81
C LEU A 67 11.08 8.08 -3.33
N THR A 68 11.03 9.30 -3.88
CA THR A 68 11.07 9.54 -5.32
C THR A 68 12.32 8.95 -5.97
N ALA A 69 13.50 9.25 -5.43
CA ALA A 69 14.77 8.69 -5.94
C ALA A 69 14.78 7.15 -5.87
N THR A 70 14.20 6.57 -4.82
CA THR A 70 14.12 5.12 -4.65
C THR A 70 13.14 4.49 -5.66
N LEU A 71 12.02 5.17 -5.95
CA LEU A 71 11.06 4.75 -6.97
C LEU A 71 11.65 4.85 -8.38
N ILE A 72 12.37 5.93 -8.70
CA ILE A 72 13.10 6.08 -9.97
C ILE A 72 14.10 4.93 -10.14
N ARG A 73 14.88 4.64 -9.10
CA ARG A 73 15.82 3.51 -9.11
C ARG A 73 15.12 2.16 -9.39
N LEU A 74 13.95 1.93 -8.79
CA LEU A 74 13.16 0.73 -9.06
C LEU A 74 12.68 0.70 -10.51
N MET A 75 12.17 1.81 -11.03
CA MET A 75 11.71 1.98 -12.42
C MET A 75 12.83 1.71 -13.43
N ASP A 76 14.03 2.23 -13.18
CA ASP A 76 15.21 2.00 -14.01
C ASP A 76 15.61 0.51 -14.04
N MET A 77 15.61 -0.14 -12.87
CA MET A 77 15.94 -1.57 -12.77
C MET A 77 14.94 -2.45 -13.54
N VAL A 78 13.65 -2.10 -13.52
CA VAL A 78 12.61 -2.86 -14.23
C VAL A 78 12.39 -2.38 -15.67
N LYS A 79 13.08 -1.31 -16.09
CA LYS A 79 12.97 -0.64 -17.40
C LYS A 79 11.53 -0.28 -17.75
N ARG A 80 10.81 0.31 -16.80
CA ARG A 80 9.45 0.83 -17.00
C ARG A 80 9.30 2.19 -16.36
N ASP A 81 8.69 3.10 -17.10
CA ASP A 81 8.43 4.47 -16.68
C ASP A 81 6.98 4.88 -17.03
N GLN A 82 6.63 6.12 -16.69
CA GLN A 82 5.29 6.68 -16.89
C GLN A 82 4.94 6.94 -18.36
N GLN A 83 5.93 7.14 -19.23
CA GLN A 83 5.75 7.45 -20.65
C GLN A 83 5.62 6.17 -21.49
N SER A 84 6.53 5.21 -21.27
CA SER A 84 6.59 3.96 -22.00
C SER A 84 5.52 2.96 -21.55
N HIS A 85 5.18 2.95 -20.26
CA HIS A 85 4.30 1.95 -19.65
C HIS A 85 3.24 2.54 -18.71
N PRO A 86 2.45 3.55 -19.14
CA PRO A 86 1.52 4.28 -18.26
C PRO A 86 0.50 3.39 -17.54
N LYS A 87 -0.01 2.37 -18.23
CA LYS A 87 -1.09 1.51 -17.72
C LYS A 87 -0.62 0.41 -16.77
N ASP A 88 0.68 0.19 -16.67
CA ASP A 88 1.22 -0.85 -15.83
C ASP A 88 1.15 -0.46 -14.35
N TYR A 89 1.00 -1.47 -13.50
CA TYR A 89 1.11 -1.26 -12.06
C TYR A 89 2.53 -0.85 -11.69
N LEU A 90 2.64 0.11 -10.77
CA LEU A 90 3.91 0.54 -10.19
C LEU A 90 4.64 -0.64 -9.52
N PHE A 91 3.88 -1.48 -8.81
CA PHE A 91 4.39 -2.67 -8.13
C PHE A 91 3.83 -3.94 -8.76
N GLN A 92 4.73 -4.79 -9.27
CA GLN A 92 4.36 -6.03 -9.97
C GLN A 92 5.12 -7.23 -9.41
N ALA A 93 4.65 -8.43 -9.77
CA ALA A 93 5.36 -9.65 -9.46
C ALA A 93 6.73 -9.62 -10.14
N VAL A 94 7.78 -9.94 -9.37
CA VAL A 94 9.16 -10.00 -9.85
C VAL A 94 9.45 -11.41 -10.33
N ASN A 95 10.20 -11.52 -11.42
CA ASN A 95 10.58 -12.79 -12.02
C ASN A 95 11.44 -13.65 -11.07
N TYR A 96 11.63 -14.92 -11.43
CA TYR A 96 12.42 -15.85 -10.61
C TYR A 96 13.91 -15.45 -10.52
N GLN A 97 14.43 -14.84 -11.59
CA GLN A 97 15.81 -14.36 -11.68
C GLN A 97 16.07 -13.06 -10.91
N ASP A 98 15.04 -12.47 -10.28
CA ASP A 98 15.10 -11.20 -9.57
C ASP A 98 15.64 -10.01 -10.40
N SER A 99 15.48 -10.09 -11.72
CA SER A 99 16.04 -9.15 -12.69
C SER A 99 15.02 -8.15 -13.23
N GLY A 100 13.72 -8.35 -12.95
CA GLY A 100 12.68 -7.44 -13.41
C GLY A 100 11.27 -7.93 -13.14
N TYR A 101 10.29 -7.13 -13.57
CA TYR A 101 8.87 -7.49 -13.46
C TYR A 101 8.47 -8.55 -14.49
N MET A 102 7.60 -9.47 -14.06
CA MET A 102 6.94 -10.43 -14.95
C MET A 102 6.15 -9.66 -16.03
N PRO A 103 6.11 -10.11 -17.31
CA PRO A 103 5.40 -9.40 -18.37
C PRO A 103 3.87 -9.58 -18.28
N PRO A 104 3.05 -8.66 -18.82
CA PRO A 104 1.59 -8.64 -18.65
C PRO A 104 0.88 -9.95 -19.00
N GLY A 105 1.27 -10.62 -20.09
CA GLY A 105 0.65 -11.87 -20.56
C GLY A 105 1.18 -13.16 -19.94
N TRP A 106 1.99 -13.11 -18.88
CA TRP A 106 2.57 -14.32 -18.28
C TRP A 106 1.63 -14.94 -17.24
N GLY A 107 1.23 -16.20 -17.44
CA GLY A 107 0.25 -16.90 -16.58
C GLY A 107 0.69 -17.16 -15.13
N LEU A 108 1.96 -16.91 -14.79
CA LEU A 108 2.43 -16.95 -13.39
C LEU A 108 2.43 -15.56 -12.71
N ARG A 109 1.85 -14.53 -13.34
CA ARG A 109 1.42 -13.33 -12.60
C ARG A 109 0.44 -13.74 -11.51
N SER A 110 0.22 -12.85 -10.54
CA SER A 110 -0.89 -13.02 -9.59
C SER A 110 -2.16 -13.23 -10.42
N LYS A 111 -2.69 -14.46 -10.44
CA LYS A 111 -3.79 -14.86 -11.32
C LYS A 111 -5.06 -14.11 -10.91
N GLY A 112 -5.25 -12.89 -11.38
CA GLY A 112 -6.57 -12.37 -11.71
C GLY A 112 -7.13 -13.22 -12.86
N ASN A 113 -8.43 -13.51 -12.83
CA ASN A 113 -9.14 -14.54 -13.62
C ASN A 113 -8.55 -14.91 -15.01
N GLU A 114 -7.62 -15.87 -15.06
CA GLU A 114 -7.21 -16.56 -16.31
C GLU A 114 -8.37 -17.33 -16.96
N ILE A 115 -9.37 -17.73 -16.17
CA ILE A 115 -10.51 -18.53 -16.64
C ILE A 115 -11.29 -17.81 -17.75
N ASN A 116 -11.40 -16.48 -17.70
CA ASN A 116 -12.17 -15.72 -18.67
C ASN A 116 -11.47 -15.67 -20.03
N THR A 117 -10.14 -15.52 -20.01
CA THR A 117 -9.30 -15.52 -21.21
C THR A 117 -9.24 -16.92 -21.81
N LEU A 118 -9.12 -17.97 -20.99
CA LEU A 118 -9.20 -19.37 -21.43
C LEU A 118 -10.56 -19.70 -22.09
N LEU A 119 -11.68 -19.35 -21.46
CA LEU A 119 -13.01 -19.63 -22.00
C LEU A 119 -13.26 -18.93 -23.34
N LYS A 120 -12.80 -17.69 -23.49
CA LYS A 120 -12.85 -16.95 -24.76
C LYS A 120 -11.99 -17.61 -25.84
N ASN A 121 -10.76 -18.01 -25.49
CA ASN A 121 -9.83 -18.65 -26.43
C ASN A 121 -10.30 -20.04 -26.89
N HIS A 122 -11.18 -20.71 -26.13
CA HIS A 122 -11.73 -22.02 -26.48
C HIS A 122 -13.17 -21.96 -27.04
N ASN A 123 -13.64 -20.78 -27.47
CA ASN A 123 -14.99 -20.59 -28.03
C ASN A 123 -16.12 -21.12 -27.12
N MET A 124 -15.87 -21.21 -25.82
CA MET A 124 -16.88 -21.66 -24.86
C MET A 124 -17.88 -20.52 -24.62
N PRO A 125 -19.19 -20.81 -24.48
CA PRO A 125 -20.20 -19.78 -24.27
C PRO A 125 -19.90 -18.99 -23.00
N TYR A 126 -19.35 -17.80 -23.19
CA TYR A 126 -19.02 -16.85 -22.14
C TYR A 126 -20.24 -15.98 -21.85
N ARG A 127 -20.85 -16.18 -20.68
CA ARG A 127 -21.67 -15.14 -20.06
C ARG A 127 -20.75 -14.35 -19.13
N PRO A 128 -20.75 -13.00 -19.15
CA PRO A 128 -20.00 -12.22 -18.17
C PRO A 128 -20.45 -12.67 -16.79
N THR A 129 -19.60 -13.46 -16.13
CA THR A 129 -19.93 -14.09 -14.86
C THR A 129 -20.13 -12.97 -13.87
N ARG A 130 -21.33 -12.90 -13.28
CA ARG A 130 -21.51 -12.20 -12.01
C ARG A 130 -20.35 -12.64 -11.10
N PRO A 131 -19.69 -11.73 -10.36
CA PRO A 131 -18.55 -12.09 -9.53
C PRO A 131 -18.95 -13.30 -8.67
N PRO A 132 -18.15 -14.39 -8.69
CA PRO A 132 -18.61 -15.67 -8.16
C PRO A 132 -19.05 -15.47 -6.72
N ILE A 133 -20.24 -15.94 -6.38
CA ILE A 133 -20.81 -15.67 -5.07
C ILE A 133 -20.10 -16.59 -4.07
N GLY A 134 -19.42 -16.00 -3.09
CA GLY A 134 -18.79 -16.74 -2.00
C GLY A 134 -19.84 -17.40 -1.11
N LYS A 135 -19.42 -18.32 -0.23
CA LYS A 135 -20.32 -19.08 0.67
C LYS A 135 -21.31 -18.22 1.46
N ASN A 136 -21.03 -16.92 1.62
CA ASN A 136 -21.83 -15.97 2.40
C ASN A 136 -22.76 -15.11 1.54
N GLY A 137 -23.03 -15.49 0.28
CA GLY A 137 -23.90 -14.70 -0.62
C GLY A 137 -23.25 -13.41 -1.16
N LYS A 138 -22.02 -13.09 -0.76
CA LYS A 138 -21.27 -11.92 -1.21
C LYS A 138 -20.45 -12.22 -2.47
N PRO A 139 -20.38 -11.30 -3.44
CA PRO A 139 -19.53 -11.49 -4.60
C PRO A 139 -18.05 -11.59 -4.19
N ILE A 140 -17.35 -12.58 -4.74
CA ILE A 140 -15.91 -12.73 -4.63
C ILE A 140 -15.28 -11.63 -5.48
N ILE A 141 -14.60 -10.71 -4.81
CA ILE A 141 -13.80 -9.67 -5.46
C ILE A 141 -12.55 -10.36 -6.01
N VAL A 142 -12.43 -10.38 -7.32
CA VAL A 142 -11.23 -10.85 -8.01
C VAL A 142 -10.35 -9.65 -8.29
N ASP A 143 -9.05 -9.80 -8.01
CA ASP A 143 -8.07 -8.76 -8.32
C ASP A 143 -7.87 -8.63 -9.84
N ASP A 144 -7.53 -7.43 -10.28
CA ASP A 144 -7.27 -7.14 -11.69
C ASP A 144 -6.08 -7.96 -12.20
N GLU A 145 -6.06 -8.28 -13.49
CA GLU A 145 -4.96 -9.04 -14.10
C GLU A 145 -3.61 -8.34 -13.87
N GLY A 146 -2.65 -9.08 -13.33
CA GLY A 146 -1.31 -8.58 -13.07
C GLY A 146 -1.16 -7.63 -11.88
N MET A 147 -2.25 -7.33 -11.18
CA MET A 147 -2.20 -6.69 -9.87
C MET A 147 -1.51 -7.62 -8.88
N LEU A 148 -0.50 -7.10 -8.16
CA LEU A 148 0.24 -7.85 -7.14
C LEU A 148 -0.72 -8.55 -6.16
N SER A 149 -0.40 -9.70 -5.56
CA SER A 149 -1.31 -10.39 -4.62
C SER A 149 -1.56 -9.60 -3.32
N LYS A 150 -2.74 -9.78 -2.71
CA LYS A 150 -3.08 -9.19 -1.40
C LYS A 150 -2.12 -9.57 -0.29
N ASN A 151 -1.51 -10.75 -0.39
CA ASN A 151 -0.57 -11.26 0.60
C ASN A 151 0.85 -10.75 0.38
N THR A 152 1.16 -10.07 -0.73
CA THR A 152 2.54 -9.66 -1.01
C THR A 152 3.04 -8.64 0.00
N LEU A 153 2.21 -7.67 0.41
CA LEU A 153 2.62 -6.71 1.44
C LEU A 153 2.84 -7.40 2.79
N LEU A 154 2.02 -8.40 3.14
CA LEU A 154 2.23 -9.22 4.34
C LEU A 154 3.57 -9.97 4.25
N ARG A 155 3.85 -10.63 3.13
CA ARG A 155 5.10 -11.34 2.87
C ARG A 155 6.32 -10.43 2.91
N ALA A 156 6.20 -9.21 2.40
CA ALA A 156 7.22 -8.18 2.49
C ALA A 156 7.51 -7.80 3.95
N PHE A 157 6.46 -7.62 4.76
CA PHE A 157 6.61 -7.37 6.19
C PHE A 157 7.21 -8.54 6.96
N GLU A 158 6.78 -9.76 6.68
CA GLU A 158 7.36 -10.99 7.27
C GLU A 158 8.86 -11.04 6.97
N ALA A 159 9.25 -10.90 5.70
CA ALA A 159 10.65 -10.92 5.30
C ALA A 159 11.48 -9.80 5.95
N PHE A 160 10.91 -8.58 6.05
CA PHE A 160 11.59 -7.46 6.67
C PHE A 160 11.71 -7.63 8.20
N TRP A 161 10.68 -8.17 8.84
CA TRP A 161 10.68 -8.46 10.27
C TRP A 161 11.71 -9.54 10.62
N ASP A 162 11.76 -10.64 9.86
CA ASP A 162 12.72 -11.71 10.08
C ASP A 162 14.17 -11.23 9.92
N GLU A 163 14.42 -10.26 9.02
CA GLU A 163 15.73 -9.66 8.81
C GLU A 163 16.15 -8.74 9.97
N LEU A 164 15.20 -8.01 10.57
CA LEU A 164 15.47 -7.07 11.68
C LEU A 164 15.44 -7.72 13.07
N HIS A 165 14.57 -8.71 13.27
CA HIS A 165 14.29 -9.36 14.54
C HIS A 165 14.47 -10.89 14.43
N PRO A 166 15.68 -11.38 14.08
CA PRO A 166 15.91 -12.82 13.88
C PRO A 166 15.67 -13.65 15.15
N GLN A 167 15.76 -13.03 16.33
CA GLN A 167 15.53 -13.67 17.64
C GLN A 167 14.03 -13.76 18.01
N GLU A 168 13.15 -13.06 17.31
CA GLU A 168 11.70 -13.03 17.57
C GLU A 168 10.90 -13.85 16.54
N ALA A 169 11.56 -14.82 15.91
CA ALA A 169 10.95 -15.71 14.91
C ALA A 169 9.72 -16.44 15.50
N GLY A 170 8.57 -16.30 14.85
CA GLY A 170 7.28 -16.86 15.30
C GLY A 170 6.39 -15.92 16.11
N THR A 171 6.83 -14.68 16.36
CA THR A 171 6.03 -13.62 17.00
C THR A 171 5.14 -12.92 15.97
N ARG A 172 4.14 -12.14 16.43
CA ARG A 172 3.23 -11.40 15.56
C ARG A 172 3.98 -10.36 14.72
N CYS A 173 4.15 -10.62 13.44
CA CYS A 173 4.76 -9.71 12.48
C CYS A 173 3.85 -8.54 12.07
N TRP A 174 4.43 -7.52 11.45
CA TRP A 174 3.68 -6.44 10.83
C TRP A 174 2.82 -6.95 9.66
N THR A 175 1.69 -6.28 9.42
CA THR A 175 0.74 -6.63 8.36
C THR A 175 0.49 -5.42 7.47
N GLY A 176 -0.20 -5.61 6.35
CA GLY A 176 -0.53 -4.48 5.46
C GLY A 176 -1.34 -3.34 6.10
N HIS A 177 -1.94 -3.56 7.28
CA HIS A 177 -2.57 -2.50 8.06
C HIS A 177 -1.59 -1.73 8.95
N SER A 178 -0.47 -2.36 9.34
CA SER A 178 0.54 -1.80 10.26
C SER A 178 1.12 -0.49 9.77
N VAL A 179 1.27 -0.33 8.46
CA VAL A 179 1.76 0.91 7.85
C VAL A 179 0.88 2.12 8.19
N ARG A 180 -0.44 1.94 8.06
CA ARG A 180 -1.40 3.01 8.31
C ARG A 180 -1.55 3.33 9.79
N VAL A 181 -1.51 2.30 10.62
CA VAL A 181 -1.58 2.44 12.08
C VAL A 181 -0.31 3.10 12.60
N GLY A 182 0.86 2.64 12.16
CA GLY A 182 2.16 3.22 12.49
C GLY A 182 2.24 4.69 12.06
N GLY A 183 1.86 5.00 10.82
CA GLY A 183 1.82 6.40 10.36
C GLY A 183 0.90 7.29 11.21
N ALA A 184 -0.28 6.81 11.62
CA ALA A 184 -1.16 7.57 12.52
C ALA A 184 -0.55 7.80 13.90
N ILE A 185 0.12 6.79 14.46
CA ILE A 185 0.83 6.85 15.74
C ILE A 185 1.97 7.88 15.66
N GLU A 186 2.78 7.84 14.61
CA GLU A 186 3.89 8.77 14.39
C GLU A 186 3.40 10.23 14.25
N LEU A 187 2.34 10.45 13.48
CA LEU A 187 1.73 11.79 13.37
C LEU A 187 1.20 12.28 14.74
N ALA A 188 0.57 11.42 15.53
CA ALA A 188 0.11 11.79 16.87
C ALA A 188 1.26 12.06 17.85
N ASN A 189 2.37 11.32 17.75
CA ASN A 189 3.59 11.56 18.53
C ASN A 189 4.25 12.89 18.14
N ALA A 190 4.26 13.23 16.85
CA ALA A 190 4.76 14.50 16.33
C ALA A 190 3.83 15.70 16.67
N GLY A 191 2.67 15.45 17.28
CA GLY A 191 1.77 16.50 17.75
C GLY A 191 0.75 16.99 16.72
N TYR A 192 0.59 16.30 15.59
CA TYR A 192 -0.46 16.62 14.63
C TYR A 192 -1.86 16.41 15.24
N THR A 193 -2.79 17.28 14.83
CA THR A 193 -4.16 17.23 15.32
C THR A 193 -4.90 16.00 14.79
N HIS A 194 -5.95 15.60 15.52
CA HIS A 194 -6.82 14.51 15.12
C HIS A 194 -7.40 14.68 13.71
N LEU A 195 -7.76 15.91 13.34
CA LEU A 195 -8.30 16.24 12.02
C LEU A 195 -7.27 16.09 10.90
N GLN A 196 -6.02 16.53 11.13
CA GLN A 196 -4.94 16.36 10.16
C GLN A 196 -4.62 14.87 9.93
N ILE A 197 -4.63 14.07 11.01
CA ILE A 197 -4.44 12.61 10.90
C ILE A 197 -5.61 11.99 10.14
N MET A 198 -6.85 12.40 10.43
CA MET A 198 -8.05 11.96 9.71
C MET A 198 -7.98 12.27 8.22
N GLU A 199 -7.58 13.48 7.86
CA GLU A 199 -7.40 13.92 6.47
C GLU A 199 -6.34 13.06 5.77
N MET A 200 -5.16 12.93 6.39
CA MET A 200 -4.03 12.20 5.83
C MET A 200 -4.36 10.72 5.55
N GLY A 201 -4.93 10.02 6.52
CA GLY A 201 -5.38 8.63 6.32
C GLY A 201 -6.75 8.53 5.65
N ASN A 202 -7.40 9.64 5.35
CA ASN A 202 -8.75 9.69 4.77
C ASN A 202 -9.76 8.83 5.59
N TRP A 203 -9.76 9.00 6.90
CA TRP A 203 -10.73 8.37 7.81
C TRP A 203 -11.95 9.26 7.99
N SER A 204 -13.12 8.73 7.64
CA SER A 204 -14.39 9.47 7.80
C SER A 204 -14.91 9.48 9.24
N ASN A 205 -14.55 8.48 10.04
CA ASN A 205 -14.96 8.37 11.44
C ASN A 205 -13.75 8.70 12.36
N PRO A 206 -13.86 9.73 13.23
CA PRO A 206 -12.80 10.08 14.18
C PRO A 206 -12.44 8.95 15.15
N GLU A 207 -13.39 8.09 15.51
CA GLU A 207 -13.14 6.95 16.41
C GLU A 207 -12.06 6.01 15.88
N MET A 208 -11.92 5.91 14.55
CA MET A 208 -10.89 5.07 13.93
C MET A 208 -9.48 5.55 14.29
N VAL A 209 -9.26 6.87 14.26
CA VAL A 209 -7.98 7.46 14.65
C VAL A 209 -7.79 7.28 16.15
N SER A 210 -8.79 7.59 16.98
CA SER A 210 -8.73 7.41 18.44
C SER A 210 -8.42 5.97 18.83
N ARG A 211 -8.88 4.99 18.05
CA ARG A 211 -8.54 3.58 18.24
C ARG A 211 -7.05 3.29 18.00
N TYR A 212 -6.44 3.89 16.98
CA TYR A 212 -5.02 3.69 16.66
C TYR A 212 -4.10 4.40 17.64
N ILE A 213 -4.45 5.63 18.07
CA ILE A 213 -3.60 6.47 18.91
C ILE A 213 -3.93 6.37 20.41
N ARG A 214 -4.87 5.49 20.79
CA ARG A 214 -5.38 5.33 22.16
C ARG A 214 -4.30 5.26 23.25
N ASN A 215 -3.21 4.56 22.97
CA ASN A 215 -2.13 4.37 23.93
C ASN A 215 -1.31 5.65 24.13
N ILE A 216 -1.17 6.48 23.09
CA ILE A 216 -0.52 7.79 23.17
C ILE A 216 -1.38 8.74 24.00
N ASP A 217 -2.69 8.76 23.72
CA ASP A 217 -3.64 9.61 24.43
C ASP A 217 -3.80 9.21 25.90
N ALA A 218 -3.50 7.96 26.26
CA ALA A 218 -3.57 7.50 27.64
C ALA A 218 -2.65 8.32 28.57
N GLY A 219 -1.47 8.74 28.11
CA GLY A 219 -0.57 9.62 28.86
C GLY A 219 -1.02 11.08 28.92
N LYS A 220 -1.94 11.49 28.04
CA LYS A 220 -2.48 12.85 27.92
C LYS A 220 -3.87 13.00 28.54
N LYS A 221 -4.36 11.97 29.24
CA LYS A 221 -5.69 11.99 29.87
C LYS A 221 -5.80 13.13 30.89
N ALA A 222 -6.97 13.78 30.91
CA ALA A 222 -7.24 14.95 31.76
C ALA A 222 -6.87 14.71 33.22
N MET A 223 -7.26 13.56 33.79
CA MET A 223 -6.92 13.21 35.16
C MET A 223 -5.42 13.00 35.38
N THR A 224 -4.73 12.38 34.42
CA THR A 224 -3.27 12.17 34.50
C THR A 224 -2.52 13.50 34.46
N LYS A 225 -2.98 14.44 33.62
CA LYS A 225 -2.39 15.78 33.54
C LYS A 225 -2.67 16.58 34.82
N PHE A 226 -3.92 16.62 35.27
CA PHE A 226 -4.33 17.29 36.50
C PHE A 226 -3.52 16.81 37.72
N MET A 227 -3.37 15.49 37.87
CA MET A 227 -2.61 14.92 38.99
C MET A 227 -1.11 15.19 38.91
N ARG A 228 -0.52 15.32 37.71
CA ARG A 228 0.91 15.66 37.55
C ARG A 228 1.17 17.11 37.93
N GLU A 229 0.37 18.03 37.38
CA GLU A 229 0.49 19.47 37.68
C GLU A 229 0.32 19.74 39.18
N ALA A 230 -0.60 19.05 39.85
CA ALA A 230 -0.82 19.17 41.30
C ALA A 230 0.27 18.53 42.18
N LEU A 231 1.15 17.69 41.64
CA LEU A 231 2.26 17.05 42.37
C LEU A 231 3.61 17.74 42.13
N ASP A 232 3.70 18.55 41.07
CA ASP A 232 4.89 19.31 40.70
C ASP A 232 4.87 20.75 41.30
N GLU A 233 3.80 21.13 42.01
CA GLU A 233 3.67 22.33 42.88
C GLU A 233 4.00 22.01 44.35
#